data_AF-A0A7Y1UWU0-F1
#
_entry.id   AF-A0A7Y1UWU0-F1
#
_cell.length_a   1.000
_cell.length_b   1.000
_cell.length_c   1.000
_cell.angle_alpha   90.00
_cell.angle_beta   90.00
_cell.angle_gamma   90.00
#
_symmetry.space_group_name_H-M   'P 1'
#
loop_
_entity.id
_entity.type
_entity.pdbx_description
1 polymer ?
#
loop_
_entity_poly.entity_id
_entity_poly.type
_entity_poly.pdbx_seq_one_letter_code
_entity_poly.pdbx_strand_id
1 'polypeptide(L)'
;RFMDEWWALAAATLMAASLPFIHYSRGTFTEIPTLVLVAGGLWAADTAIRAQPRYAFGAGLLLGGAAMVRVDAWMVGVALSLFLLTTTWFEEDQETWVAGRVLVGFLTTGILGLFDLTIFAVPYFGLLRASIIPLLAAMVVVRILVPASQTPELVRLASLVQRNRRLVANTLTVVFVAAIGFLWFVRPALFPSRVFSPLGPYGLEPIQIREGLPVDPTRNYAEMTVWWLTWYLGAPLTALGFGGFIAALRRGIAKGQSAIRLPLLVFLVPTITYLVKPSVNADQIWAIRRFTPIVLPGLVLMGLGTAAYFYSRHQAGSRIRKLIVALTLAVSLPVVFTSAPLIAVADRPGVETQFANLCDNLGDAQSIVLVNDVPERPLSGLIGPPLRAWCGVSIAGASPELAGTLGADAVIASSPDLIPGGANFSHILQAEAWEASLTGAPDATEIRSIELYVGFAAR
;
A
#
# COMPACT_ATOMS: atom_id res chain seq x y z
N ARG A 1 5.49 -27.08 -5.17
CA ARG A 1 6.08 -25.78 -4.75
C ARG A 1 5.80 -24.74 -5.85
N PHE A 2 5.56 -23.48 -5.49
CA PHE A 2 5.24 -22.42 -6.47
C PHE A 2 6.50 -21.96 -7.23
N MET A 3 7.65 -21.90 -6.54
CA MET A 3 8.92 -21.43 -7.05
C MET A 3 10.08 -22.13 -6.28
N ASP A 4 11.24 -22.29 -6.91
CA ASP A 4 12.45 -22.85 -6.29
C ASP A 4 13.20 -21.79 -5.46
N GLU A 5 14.09 -22.24 -4.56
CA GLU A 5 14.77 -21.40 -3.56
C GLU A 5 15.57 -20.23 -4.16
N TRP A 6 16.33 -20.48 -5.23
CA TRP A 6 17.11 -19.43 -5.91
C TRP A 6 16.25 -18.34 -6.54
N TRP A 7 15.09 -18.70 -7.08
CA TRP A 7 14.14 -17.75 -7.65
C TRP A 7 13.41 -16.95 -6.57
N ALA A 8 13.11 -17.59 -5.43
CA ALA A 8 12.58 -16.91 -4.26
C ALA A 8 13.59 -15.90 -3.68
N LEU A 9 14.87 -16.28 -3.60
CA LEU A 9 15.94 -15.38 -3.20
C LEU A 9 16.07 -14.21 -4.18
N ALA A 10 16.06 -14.46 -5.49
CA ALA A 10 16.10 -13.41 -6.51
C ALA A 10 14.93 -12.43 -6.37
N ALA A 11 13.71 -12.91 -6.14
CA ALA A 11 12.55 -12.07 -5.90
C ALA A 11 12.70 -11.21 -4.64
N ALA A 12 13.18 -11.80 -3.53
CA ALA A 12 13.44 -11.07 -2.29
C ALA A 12 14.51 -9.99 -2.46
N THR A 13 15.62 -10.31 -3.13
CA THR A 13 16.69 -9.35 -3.42
C THR A 13 16.20 -8.22 -4.33
N LEU A 14 15.40 -8.54 -5.34
CA LEU A 14 14.85 -7.52 -6.25
C LEU A 14 13.89 -6.57 -5.53
N MET A 15 13.04 -7.08 -4.64
CA MET A 15 12.19 -6.24 -3.79
C MET A 15 13.05 -5.36 -2.89
N ALA A 16 14.04 -5.93 -2.20
CA ALA A 16 14.93 -5.19 -1.31
C ALA A 16 15.73 -4.08 -2.03
N ALA A 17 16.09 -4.30 -3.30
CA ALA A 17 16.78 -3.33 -4.14
C ALA A 17 15.86 -2.26 -4.75
N SER A 18 14.54 -2.40 -4.64
CA SER A 18 13.60 -1.48 -5.26
C SER A 18 13.34 -0.24 -4.40
N LEU A 19 13.22 0.91 -5.06
CA LEU A 19 13.08 2.23 -4.45
C LEU A 19 11.98 2.31 -3.38
N PRO A 20 10.75 1.75 -3.58
CA PRO A 20 9.71 1.80 -2.55
C PRO A 20 10.13 1.06 -1.28
N PHE A 21 10.79 -0.09 -1.40
CA PHE A 21 11.22 -0.86 -0.23
C PHE A 21 12.39 -0.20 0.50
N ILE A 22 13.32 0.42 -0.23
CA ILE A 22 14.40 1.21 0.36
C ILE A 22 13.81 2.38 1.17
N HIS A 23 12.83 3.09 0.62
CA HIS A 23 12.18 4.20 1.31
C HIS A 23 11.44 3.74 2.58
N TYR A 24 10.51 2.78 2.41
CA TYR A 24 9.58 2.40 3.46
C TYR A 24 10.21 1.53 4.56
N SER A 25 11.44 1.04 4.36
CA SER A 25 12.21 0.36 5.40
C SER A 25 13.07 1.29 6.26
N ARG A 26 13.28 2.55 5.84
CA ARG A 26 14.09 3.54 6.57
C ARG A 26 13.28 4.40 7.54
N GLY A 27 11.96 4.29 7.53
CA GLY A 27 11.06 5.02 8.42
C GLY A 27 10.11 4.09 9.19
N THR A 28 9.36 4.66 10.14
CA THR A 28 8.35 3.96 10.93
C THR A 28 7.04 3.80 10.15
N PHE A 29 7.15 3.14 9.00
CA PHE A 29 6.07 2.96 8.05
C PHE A 29 5.40 1.59 8.22
N THR A 30 4.08 1.56 8.03
CA THR A 30 3.25 0.36 8.21
C THR A 30 3.42 -0.70 7.11
N GLU A 31 4.04 -0.33 6.01
CA GLU A 31 4.18 -1.12 4.79
C GLU A 31 5.04 -2.37 5.03
N ILE A 32 6.19 -2.24 5.69
CA ILE A 32 7.09 -3.37 5.96
C ILE A 32 6.49 -4.34 6.99
N PRO A 33 5.95 -3.90 8.14
CA PRO A 33 5.24 -4.80 9.06
C PRO A 33 4.07 -5.52 8.38
N THR A 34 3.32 -4.84 7.51
CA THR A 34 2.22 -5.46 6.74
C THR A 34 2.74 -6.56 5.82
N LEU A 35 3.83 -6.31 5.07
CA LEU A 35 4.45 -7.34 4.23
C LEU A 35 4.86 -8.55 5.07
N VAL A 36 5.53 -8.35 6.19
CA VAL A 36 6.00 -9.45 7.06
C VAL A 36 4.82 -10.28 7.56
N LEU A 37 3.73 -9.63 8.00
CA LEU A 37 2.52 -10.29 8.49
C LEU A 37 1.79 -11.05 7.37
N VAL A 38 1.67 -10.46 6.18
CA VAL A 38 1.04 -11.11 5.02
C VAL A 38 1.88 -12.29 4.53
N ALA A 39 3.19 -12.12 4.36
CA ALA A 39 4.10 -13.17 3.89
C ALA A 39 4.21 -14.32 4.90
N GLY A 40 4.36 -14.01 6.19
CA GLY A 40 4.37 -14.99 7.27
C GLY A 40 3.05 -15.75 7.39
N GLY A 41 1.93 -15.04 7.26
CA GLY A 41 0.60 -15.63 7.24
C GLY A 41 0.36 -16.57 6.05
N LEU A 42 0.78 -16.16 4.84
CA LEU A 42 0.72 -17.01 3.64
C LEU A 42 1.61 -18.26 3.77
N TRP A 43 2.81 -18.12 4.33
CA TRP A 43 3.71 -19.25 4.59
C TRP A 43 3.10 -20.24 5.59
N ALA A 44 2.54 -19.73 6.70
CA ALA A 44 1.89 -20.56 7.71
C ALA A 44 0.62 -21.24 7.15
N ALA A 45 -0.14 -20.55 6.29
CA ALA A 45 -1.31 -21.11 5.62
C ALA A 45 -0.95 -22.20 4.59
N ASP A 46 0.08 -22.00 3.76
CA ASP A 46 0.57 -23.04 2.84
C ASP A 46 1.05 -24.28 3.62
N THR A 47 1.75 -24.07 4.75
CA THR A 47 2.15 -25.16 5.65
C THR A 47 0.95 -25.88 6.25
N ALA A 48 -0.10 -25.14 6.62
CA ALA A 48 -1.33 -25.71 7.18
C ALA A 48 -2.11 -26.54 6.16
N ILE A 49 -2.21 -26.07 4.92
CA ILE A 49 -2.87 -26.77 3.80
C ILE A 49 -2.11 -28.06 3.46
N ARG A 50 -0.78 -28.00 3.37
CA ARG A 50 0.02 -29.14 2.90
C ARG A 50 0.20 -30.26 3.93
N ALA A 51 0.43 -29.92 5.20
CA ALA A 51 0.99 -30.89 6.14
C ALA A 51 0.57 -30.70 7.60
N GLN A 52 0.37 -29.46 8.08
CA GLN A 52 0.21 -29.20 9.52
C GLN A 52 -1.00 -28.30 9.82
N PRO A 53 -2.23 -28.84 9.79
CA PRO A 53 -3.46 -28.05 9.91
C PRO A 53 -3.57 -27.24 11.22
N ARG A 54 -2.79 -27.59 12.24
CA ARG A 54 -2.64 -26.82 13.49
C ARG A 54 -2.18 -25.37 13.29
N TYR A 55 -1.42 -25.08 12.23
CA TYR A 55 -0.96 -23.72 11.95
C TYR A 55 -2.03 -22.82 11.33
N ALA A 56 -3.18 -23.35 10.93
CA ALA A 56 -4.22 -22.60 10.25
C ALA A 56 -4.69 -21.37 11.05
N PHE A 57 -4.94 -21.55 12.35
CA PHE A 57 -5.36 -20.43 13.21
C PHE A 57 -4.26 -19.37 13.34
N GLY A 58 -3.01 -19.78 13.57
CA GLY A 58 -1.85 -18.87 13.65
C GLY A 58 -1.59 -18.12 12.34
N ALA A 59 -1.77 -18.78 11.20
CA ALA A 59 -1.72 -18.13 9.89
C ALA A 59 -2.79 -17.04 9.78
N GLY A 60 -3.99 -17.32 10.26
CA GLY A 60 -5.07 -16.35 10.40
C GLY A 60 -4.68 -15.14 11.26
N LEU A 61 -4.13 -15.38 12.47
CA LEU A 61 -3.71 -14.30 13.37
C LEU A 61 -2.70 -13.36 12.71
N LEU A 62 -1.73 -13.90 11.97
CA LEU A 62 -0.74 -13.11 11.22
C LEU A 62 -1.41 -12.27 10.12
N LEU A 63 -2.26 -12.88 9.29
CA LEU A 63 -2.98 -12.17 8.23
C LEU A 63 -3.94 -11.10 8.79
N GLY A 64 -4.60 -11.35 9.90
CA GLY A 64 -5.46 -10.38 10.58
C GLY A 64 -4.66 -9.30 11.31
N GLY A 65 -3.45 -9.62 11.77
CA GLY A 65 -2.51 -8.63 12.31
C GLY A 65 -2.16 -7.58 11.27
N ALA A 66 -2.07 -7.95 9.99
CA ALA A 66 -1.89 -6.97 8.92
C ALA A 66 -3.05 -5.95 8.88
N ALA A 67 -4.28 -6.38 9.19
CA ALA A 67 -5.46 -5.50 9.29
C ALA A 67 -5.46 -4.61 10.55
N MET A 68 -4.71 -4.98 11.60
CA MET A 68 -4.44 -4.10 12.74
C MET A 68 -3.43 -3.01 12.36
N VAL A 69 -2.40 -3.37 11.61
CA VAL A 69 -1.36 -2.43 11.18
C VAL A 69 -1.89 -1.48 10.09
N ARG A 70 -2.74 -1.98 9.19
CA ARG A 70 -3.33 -1.18 8.11
C ARG A 70 -4.79 -1.50 7.86
N VAL A 71 -5.60 -0.44 7.79
CA VAL A 71 -7.02 -0.53 7.48
C VAL A 71 -7.34 -1.16 6.12
N ASP A 72 -6.44 -1.02 5.15
CA ASP A 72 -6.66 -1.52 3.79
C ASP A 72 -6.34 -3.02 3.65
N ALA A 73 -5.63 -3.62 4.62
CA ALA A 73 -5.39 -5.06 4.67
C ALA A 73 -6.66 -5.88 4.97
N TRP A 74 -7.82 -5.25 5.23
CA TRP A 74 -9.13 -5.91 5.17
C TRP A 74 -9.45 -6.52 3.80
N MET A 75 -8.78 -6.08 2.73
CA MET A 75 -8.81 -6.75 1.42
C MET A 75 -8.27 -8.20 1.48
N VAL A 76 -7.34 -8.50 2.41
CA VAL A 76 -6.90 -9.88 2.68
C VAL A 76 -8.05 -10.70 3.27
N GLY A 77 -8.89 -10.10 4.12
CA GLY A 77 -10.10 -10.74 4.63
C GLY A 77 -11.12 -11.08 3.53
N VAL A 78 -11.27 -10.21 2.53
CA VAL A 78 -12.06 -10.49 1.32
C VAL A 78 -11.45 -11.67 0.55
N ALA A 79 -10.12 -11.66 0.33
CA ALA A 79 -9.42 -12.75 -0.35
C ALA A 79 -9.57 -14.10 0.40
N LEU A 80 -9.51 -14.10 1.73
CA LEU A 80 -9.74 -15.30 2.56
C LEU A 80 -11.18 -15.80 2.48
N SER A 81 -12.15 -14.88 2.44
CA SER A 81 -13.57 -15.24 2.28
C SER A 81 -13.82 -15.85 0.90
N LEU A 82 -13.22 -15.29 -0.15
CA LEU A 82 -13.25 -15.86 -1.51
C LEU A 82 -12.56 -17.22 -1.56
N PHE A 83 -11.42 -17.38 -0.88
CA PHE A 83 -10.72 -18.66 -0.81
C PHE A 83 -11.60 -19.75 -0.18
N LEU A 84 -12.23 -19.46 0.96
CA LEU A 84 -13.19 -20.36 1.60
C LEU A 84 -14.35 -20.74 0.67
N LEU A 85 -14.94 -19.76 -0.03
CA LEU A 85 -15.98 -20.04 -1.02
C LEU A 85 -15.45 -20.98 -2.13
N THR A 86 -14.25 -20.73 -2.66
CA THR A 86 -13.67 -21.59 -3.69
C THR A 86 -13.35 -23.00 -3.19
N THR A 87 -12.92 -23.21 -1.95
CA THR A 87 -12.65 -24.58 -1.47
C THR A 87 -13.95 -25.35 -1.24
N THR A 88 -15.04 -24.66 -0.82
CA THR A 88 -16.37 -25.30 -0.74
C THR A 88 -16.92 -25.68 -2.12
N TRP A 89 -16.76 -24.83 -3.13
CA TRP A 89 -17.25 -25.09 -4.47
C TRP A 89 -16.51 -26.20 -5.20
N PHE A 90 -15.27 -26.50 -4.81
CA PHE A 90 -14.46 -27.57 -5.40
C PHE A 90 -14.39 -28.81 -4.49
N GLU A 91 -15.24 -28.88 -3.45
CA GLU A 91 -15.39 -30.04 -2.55
C GLU A 91 -14.06 -30.48 -1.89
N GLU A 92 -13.24 -29.52 -1.46
CA GLU A 92 -11.97 -29.79 -0.79
C GLU A 92 -12.13 -29.66 0.72
N ASP A 93 -12.69 -30.69 1.36
CA ASP A 93 -13.08 -30.66 2.78
C ASP A 93 -11.95 -30.24 3.73
N GLN A 94 -10.75 -30.82 3.55
CA GLN A 94 -9.58 -30.49 4.36
C GLN A 94 -9.20 -29.01 4.22
N GLU A 95 -9.18 -28.50 2.99
CA GLU A 95 -8.81 -27.11 2.72
C GLU A 95 -9.87 -26.13 3.19
N THR A 96 -11.14 -26.51 3.09
CA THR A 96 -12.28 -25.76 3.62
C THR A 96 -12.17 -25.60 5.14
N TRP A 97 -11.81 -26.67 5.84
CA TRP A 97 -11.57 -26.62 7.29
C TRP A 97 -10.38 -25.71 7.63
N VAL A 98 -9.28 -25.80 6.88
CA VAL A 98 -8.10 -24.93 7.06
C VAL A 98 -8.47 -23.47 6.78
N ALA A 99 -9.14 -23.19 5.67
CA ALA A 99 -9.61 -21.86 5.28
C ALA A 99 -10.51 -21.25 6.36
N GLY A 100 -11.44 -22.03 6.91
CA GLY A 100 -12.28 -21.61 8.03
C GLY A 100 -11.47 -21.21 9.26
N ARG A 101 -10.46 -22.00 9.66
CA ARG A 101 -9.58 -21.68 10.80
C ARG A 101 -8.68 -20.46 10.57
N VAL A 102 -8.13 -20.32 9.37
CA VAL A 102 -7.39 -19.11 8.96
C VAL A 102 -8.29 -17.89 9.07
N LEU A 103 -9.53 -18.01 8.59
CA LEU A 103 -10.48 -16.91 8.61
C LEU A 103 -10.94 -16.54 10.03
N VAL A 104 -11.06 -17.51 10.95
CA VAL A 104 -11.32 -17.25 12.37
C VAL A 104 -10.12 -16.56 13.04
N GLY A 105 -8.89 -17.01 12.77
CA GLY A 105 -7.69 -16.33 13.25
C GLY A 105 -7.59 -14.91 12.73
N PHE A 106 -7.88 -14.70 11.44
CA PHE A 106 -7.91 -13.37 10.82
C PHE A 106 -8.89 -12.43 11.52
N LEU A 107 -10.11 -12.91 11.79
CA LEU A 107 -11.09 -12.10 12.52
C LEU A 107 -10.65 -11.77 13.94
N THR A 108 -9.91 -12.67 14.60
CA THR A 108 -9.50 -12.46 15.99
C THR A 108 -8.63 -11.20 16.11
N THR A 109 -7.57 -11.08 15.31
CA THR A 109 -6.72 -9.88 15.31
C THR A 109 -7.35 -8.72 14.53
N GLY A 110 -8.07 -9.00 13.44
CA GLY A 110 -8.77 -7.97 12.67
C GLY A 110 -9.80 -7.20 13.51
N ILE A 111 -10.65 -7.89 14.26
CA ILE A 111 -11.67 -7.25 15.12
C ILE A 111 -11.01 -6.39 16.21
N LEU A 112 -9.88 -6.82 16.78
CA LEU A 112 -9.10 -6.00 17.71
C LEU A 112 -8.62 -4.70 17.04
N GLY A 113 -8.16 -4.78 15.78
CA GLY A 113 -7.79 -3.60 15.00
C GLY A 113 -8.98 -2.68 14.68
N LEU A 114 -10.17 -3.24 14.39
CA LEU A 114 -11.39 -2.45 14.21
C LEU A 114 -11.83 -1.78 15.50
N PHE A 115 -11.73 -2.48 16.63
CA PHE A 115 -12.05 -1.93 17.95
C PHE A 115 -11.15 -0.73 18.25
N ASP A 116 -9.83 -0.87 18.05
CA ASP A 116 -8.89 0.23 18.21
C ASP A 116 -9.23 1.43 17.32
N LEU A 117 -9.45 1.17 16.02
CA LEU A 117 -9.80 2.19 15.03
C LEU A 117 -11.10 2.94 15.37
N THR A 118 -12.12 2.23 15.85
CA THR A 118 -13.46 2.81 16.09
C THR A 118 -13.59 3.52 17.44
N ILE A 119 -12.71 3.22 18.41
CA ILE A 119 -12.78 3.79 19.76
C ILE A 119 -11.72 4.85 19.98
N PHE A 120 -10.46 4.55 19.65
CA PHE A 120 -9.34 5.44 19.94
C PHE A 120 -9.01 6.38 18.78
N ALA A 121 -9.42 6.03 17.55
CA ALA A 121 -9.13 6.79 16.33
C ALA A 121 -10.39 7.27 15.59
N VAL A 122 -11.43 7.69 16.34
CA VAL A 122 -12.75 8.11 15.79
C VAL A 122 -12.65 9.09 14.61
N PRO A 123 -11.83 10.17 14.66
CA PRO A 123 -11.72 11.09 13.52
C PRO A 123 -11.16 10.39 12.27
N TYR A 124 -10.18 9.52 12.45
CA TYR A 124 -9.56 8.75 11.37
C TYR A 124 -10.53 7.73 10.77
N PHE A 125 -11.30 7.03 11.61
CA PHE A 125 -12.39 6.17 11.14
C PHE A 125 -13.44 6.95 10.32
N GLY A 126 -13.78 8.17 10.75
CA GLY A 126 -14.68 9.06 10.01
C GLY A 126 -14.25 9.31 8.56
N LEU A 127 -12.93 9.47 8.33
CA LEU A 127 -12.35 9.67 7.00
C LEU A 127 -12.35 8.37 6.16
N LEU A 128 -12.22 7.22 6.81
CA LEU A 128 -12.04 5.93 6.13
C LEU A 128 -13.30 5.09 6.00
N ARG A 129 -14.40 5.47 6.69
CA ARG A 129 -15.64 4.68 6.75
C ARG A 129 -16.18 4.30 5.37
N ALA A 130 -16.07 5.21 4.40
CA ALA A 130 -16.53 5.00 3.03
C ALA A 130 -15.72 3.94 2.26
N SER A 131 -14.51 3.61 2.71
CA SER A 131 -13.66 2.57 2.15
C SER A 131 -13.75 1.26 2.93
N ILE A 132 -13.82 1.32 4.26
CA ILE A 132 -13.81 0.11 5.11
C ILE A 132 -15.16 -0.61 5.13
N ILE A 133 -16.29 0.12 5.17
CA ILE A 133 -17.63 -0.48 5.24
C ILE A 133 -17.90 -1.38 4.02
N PRO A 134 -17.61 -0.96 2.77
CA PRO A 134 -17.75 -1.84 1.61
C PRO A 134 -16.89 -3.11 1.67
N LEU A 135 -15.67 -3.04 2.23
CA LEU A 135 -14.80 -4.21 2.39
C LEU A 135 -15.38 -5.21 3.40
N LEU A 136 -15.84 -4.72 4.54
CA LEU A 136 -16.51 -5.54 5.56
C LEU A 136 -17.80 -6.14 5.01
N ALA A 137 -18.61 -5.35 4.30
CA ALA A 137 -19.83 -5.82 3.63
C ALA A 137 -19.51 -6.91 2.60
N ALA A 138 -18.48 -6.73 1.76
CA ALA A 138 -18.05 -7.74 0.79
C ALA A 138 -17.65 -9.06 1.49
N MET A 139 -16.93 -8.99 2.61
CA MET A 139 -16.62 -10.19 3.39
C MET A 139 -17.88 -10.88 3.90
N VAL A 140 -18.82 -10.13 4.50
CA VAL A 140 -20.07 -10.67 5.02
C VAL A 140 -20.89 -11.31 3.90
N VAL A 141 -21.04 -10.63 2.76
CA VAL A 141 -21.75 -11.16 1.59
C VAL A 141 -21.12 -12.47 1.12
N VAL A 142 -19.80 -12.51 0.92
CA VAL A 142 -19.11 -13.75 0.51
C VAL A 142 -19.28 -14.86 1.55
N ARG A 143 -19.34 -14.53 2.84
CA ARG A 143 -19.61 -15.54 3.88
C ARG A 143 -21.04 -16.05 3.87
N ILE A 144 -22.04 -15.23 3.56
CA ILE A 144 -23.43 -15.67 3.40
C ILE A 144 -23.52 -16.62 2.19
N LEU A 145 -22.72 -16.37 1.15
CA LEU A 145 -22.64 -17.25 -0.02
C LEU A 145 -22.04 -18.63 0.30
N VAL A 146 -21.27 -18.80 1.38
CA VAL A 146 -20.69 -20.10 1.75
C VAL A 146 -21.78 -21.12 2.12
N PRO A 147 -22.66 -20.93 3.13
CA PRO A 147 -23.76 -21.86 3.38
C PRO A 147 -24.78 -21.85 2.24
N ALA A 148 -25.04 -20.70 1.60
CA ALA A 148 -25.95 -20.65 0.45
C ALA A 148 -25.43 -21.48 -0.73
N SER A 149 -24.11 -21.69 -0.86
CA SER A 149 -23.54 -22.52 -1.91
C SER A 149 -23.99 -23.98 -1.86
N GLN A 150 -24.57 -24.42 -0.74
CA GLN A 150 -25.17 -25.74 -0.56
C GLN A 150 -26.63 -25.83 -1.04
N THR A 151 -27.23 -24.73 -1.50
CA THR A 151 -28.56 -24.73 -2.12
C THR A 151 -28.53 -25.40 -3.50
N PRO A 152 -29.62 -26.08 -3.93
CA PRO A 152 -29.65 -26.80 -5.21
C PRO A 152 -29.24 -25.93 -6.42
N GLU A 153 -29.63 -24.66 -6.42
CA GLU A 153 -29.33 -23.70 -7.48
C GLU A 153 -27.83 -23.37 -7.55
N LEU A 154 -27.20 -23.09 -6.40
CA LEU A 154 -25.79 -22.73 -6.35
C LEU A 154 -24.87 -23.95 -6.46
N VAL A 155 -25.29 -25.13 -5.99
CA VAL A 155 -24.62 -26.41 -6.29
C VAL A 155 -24.65 -26.68 -7.80
N ARG A 156 -25.79 -26.45 -8.46
CA ARG A 156 -25.87 -26.56 -9.93
C ARG A 156 -24.91 -25.59 -10.60
N LEU A 157 -24.86 -24.32 -10.18
CA LEU A 157 -23.92 -23.33 -10.71
C LEU A 157 -22.45 -23.76 -10.48
N ALA A 158 -22.09 -24.20 -9.29
CA ALA A 158 -20.75 -24.69 -8.96
C ALA A 158 -20.38 -25.89 -9.84
N SER A 159 -21.29 -26.85 -10.02
CA SER A 159 -21.08 -28.01 -10.91
C SER A 159 -20.88 -27.59 -12.38
N LEU A 160 -21.59 -26.56 -12.85
CA LEU A 160 -21.41 -26.01 -14.19
C LEU A 160 -20.05 -25.31 -14.33
N VAL A 161 -19.62 -24.56 -13.31
CA VAL A 161 -18.30 -23.93 -13.25
C VAL A 161 -17.20 -24.98 -13.27
N GLN A 162 -17.33 -26.04 -12.47
CA GLN A 162 -16.37 -27.14 -12.42
C GLN A 162 -16.31 -27.90 -13.76
N ARG A 163 -17.47 -28.27 -14.33
CA ARG A 163 -17.57 -28.96 -15.63
C ARG A 163 -16.94 -28.13 -16.75
N ASN A 164 -17.14 -26.81 -16.72
CA ASN A 164 -16.64 -25.87 -17.71
C ASN A 164 -15.39 -25.12 -17.24
N ARG A 165 -14.63 -25.64 -16.27
CA ARG A 165 -13.50 -24.92 -15.63
C ARG A 165 -12.46 -24.36 -16.60
N ARG A 166 -12.23 -25.03 -17.74
CA ARG A 166 -11.34 -24.56 -18.80
C ARG A 166 -11.91 -23.33 -19.51
N LEU A 167 -13.20 -23.35 -19.84
CA LEU A 167 -13.88 -22.21 -20.42
C LEU A 167 -13.91 -21.03 -19.45
N VAL A 168 -14.27 -21.27 -18.18
CA VAL A 168 -14.27 -20.24 -17.13
C VAL A 168 -12.88 -19.62 -16.98
N ALA A 169 -11.83 -20.43 -16.89
CA ALA A 169 -10.45 -19.93 -16.80
C ALA A 169 -10.04 -19.12 -18.05
N ASN A 170 -10.43 -19.56 -19.25
CA ASN A 170 -10.16 -18.85 -20.49
C ASN A 170 -10.89 -17.50 -20.54
N THR A 171 -12.19 -17.48 -20.20
CA THR A 171 -12.99 -16.26 -20.15
C THR A 171 -12.41 -15.28 -19.13
N LEU A 172 -12.12 -15.72 -17.90
CA LEU A 172 -11.50 -14.87 -16.89
C LEU A 172 -10.12 -14.36 -17.33
N THR A 173 -9.36 -15.17 -18.07
CA THR A 173 -8.09 -14.71 -18.65
C THR A 173 -8.31 -13.59 -19.66
N VAL A 174 -9.25 -13.77 -20.60
CA VAL A 174 -9.54 -12.76 -21.63
C VAL A 174 -10.04 -11.47 -20.98
N VAL A 175 -10.94 -11.58 -20.01
CA VAL A 175 -11.43 -10.43 -19.22
C VAL A 175 -10.28 -9.74 -18.50
N PHE A 176 -9.39 -10.49 -17.84
CA PHE A 176 -8.25 -9.93 -17.13
C PHE A 176 -7.27 -9.24 -18.08
N VAL A 177 -6.91 -9.85 -19.21
CA VAL A 177 -6.05 -9.25 -20.23
C VAL A 177 -6.67 -7.98 -20.80
N ALA A 178 -7.96 -8.02 -21.14
CA ALA A 178 -8.69 -6.86 -21.65
C ALA A 178 -8.75 -5.74 -20.60
N ALA A 179 -8.99 -6.07 -19.34
CA ALA A 179 -9.00 -5.11 -18.23
C ALA A 179 -7.62 -4.48 -18.03
N ILE A 180 -6.53 -5.27 -17.97
CA ILE A 180 -5.18 -4.73 -17.85
C ILE A 180 -4.81 -3.89 -19.07
N GLY A 181 -5.11 -4.33 -20.29
CA GLY A 181 -4.89 -3.56 -21.51
C GLY A 181 -5.66 -2.23 -21.53
N PHE A 182 -6.91 -2.25 -21.09
CA PHE A 182 -7.72 -1.04 -20.90
C PHE A 182 -7.09 -0.10 -19.86
N LEU A 183 -6.75 -0.61 -18.68
CA LEU A 183 -6.17 0.19 -17.60
C LEU A 183 -4.79 0.76 -17.95
N TRP A 184 -4.02 0.06 -18.78
CA TRP A 184 -2.67 0.48 -19.17
C TRP A 184 -2.70 1.51 -20.32
N PHE A 185 -3.46 1.25 -21.38
CA PHE A 185 -3.35 2.02 -22.61
C PHE A 185 -4.54 2.94 -22.89
N VAL A 186 -5.74 2.55 -22.47
CA VAL A 186 -6.97 3.28 -22.81
C VAL A 186 -7.36 4.27 -21.72
N ARG A 187 -7.35 3.82 -20.46
CA ARG A 187 -7.76 4.62 -19.29
C ARG A 187 -6.95 5.91 -19.13
N PRO A 188 -5.60 5.90 -19.24
CA PRO A 188 -4.80 7.13 -19.14
C PRO A 188 -5.18 8.22 -20.14
N ALA A 189 -5.51 7.81 -21.36
CA ALA A 189 -5.77 8.73 -22.46
C ALA A 189 -7.22 9.25 -22.46
N LEU A 190 -8.19 8.40 -22.10
CA LEU A 190 -9.61 8.71 -22.30
C LEU A 190 -10.38 8.98 -21.00
N PHE A 191 -9.86 8.57 -19.84
CA PHE A 191 -10.57 8.64 -18.57
C PHE A 191 -9.73 9.23 -17.43
N PRO A 192 -9.28 10.50 -17.51
CA PRO A 192 -8.61 11.18 -16.41
C PRO A 192 -9.45 11.16 -15.13
N SER A 193 -8.86 10.72 -14.03
CA SER A 193 -9.55 10.60 -12.75
C SER A 193 -9.51 11.92 -12.00
N ARG A 194 -10.69 12.37 -11.55
CA ARG A 194 -10.86 13.56 -10.73
C ARG A 194 -11.53 13.19 -9.43
N VAL A 195 -11.02 13.70 -8.32
CA VAL A 195 -11.65 13.58 -7.01
C VAL A 195 -11.57 14.92 -6.32
N PHE A 196 -12.73 15.42 -5.89
CA PHE A 196 -12.80 16.59 -5.02
C PHE A 196 -12.35 16.17 -3.61
N SER A 197 -11.19 16.63 -3.17
CA SER A 197 -10.75 16.50 -1.78
C SER A 197 -10.61 17.88 -1.16
N PRO A 198 -11.59 18.34 -0.36
CA PRO A 198 -11.48 19.56 0.45
C PRO A 198 -10.58 19.38 1.69
N LEU A 199 -9.88 18.24 1.80
CA LEU A 199 -9.01 17.88 2.93
C LEU A 199 -7.56 17.64 2.49
N GLY A 200 -7.15 18.18 1.33
CA GLY A 200 -5.89 17.82 0.69
C GLY A 200 -4.66 18.21 1.53
N PRO A 201 -3.66 17.32 1.72
CA PRO A 201 -2.36 17.75 2.22
C PRO A 201 -1.25 17.73 1.16
N TYR A 202 -1.56 17.57 -0.13
CA TYR A 202 -0.67 17.99 -1.22
C TYR A 202 -1.54 18.56 -2.33
N GLY A 203 -1.60 19.88 -2.45
CA GLY A 203 -2.10 20.49 -3.68
C GLY A 203 -1.24 19.93 -4.80
N LEU A 204 -1.84 19.18 -5.73
CA LEU A 204 -1.10 18.65 -6.87
C LEU A 204 -0.71 19.79 -7.82
N GLU A 205 -1.38 20.94 -7.72
CA GLU A 205 -1.12 22.16 -8.47
C GLU A 205 0.35 22.63 -8.42
N PRO A 206 1.00 22.82 -7.25
CA PRO A 206 2.43 23.09 -7.19
C PRO A 206 3.31 22.11 -7.97
N ILE A 207 2.98 20.82 -7.93
CA ILE A 207 3.74 19.79 -8.67
C ILE A 207 3.42 19.88 -10.17
N GLN A 208 2.16 20.12 -10.54
CA GLN A 208 1.73 20.32 -11.93
C GLN A 208 2.44 21.52 -12.56
N ILE A 209 2.49 22.67 -11.86
CA ILE A 209 3.19 23.87 -12.33
C ILE A 209 4.67 23.57 -12.53
N ARG A 210 5.31 22.92 -11.56
CA ARG A 210 6.74 22.57 -11.61
C ARG A 210 7.07 21.64 -12.78
N GLU A 211 6.24 20.63 -13.03
CA GLU A 211 6.41 19.67 -14.12
C GLU A 211 5.88 20.18 -15.47
N GLY A 212 5.36 21.41 -15.54
CA GLY A 212 4.80 21.98 -16.77
C GLY A 212 3.52 21.28 -17.26
N LEU A 213 2.79 20.63 -16.35
CA LEU A 213 1.52 19.97 -16.64
C LEU A 213 0.35 20.98 -16.65
N PRO A 214 -0.74 20.68 -17.37
CA PRO A 214 -1.98 21.44 -17.23
C PRO A 214 -2.43 21.46 -15.77
N VAL A 215 -2.61 22.66 -15.21
CA VAL A 215 -3.04 22.86 -13.83
C VAL A 215 -4.52 22.46 -13.71
N ASP A 216 -4.77 21.31 -13.11
CA ASP A 216 -6.10 20.82 -12.74
C ASP A 216 -5.96 20.23 -11.33
N PRO A 217 -6.23 21.03 -10.26
CA PRO A 217 -6.07 20.59 -8.88
C PRO A 217 -6.97 19.39 -8.51
N THR A 218 -8.02 19.14 -9.31
CA THR A 218 -8.97 18.04 -9.07
C THR A 218 -8.50 16.71 -9.66
N ARG A 219 -7.56 16.74 -10.62
CA ARG A 219 -7.02 15.54 -11.26
C ARG A 219 -6.05 14.84 -10.33
N ASN A 220 -6.40 13.64 -9.90
CA ASN A 220 -5.60 12.86 -8.95
C ASN A 220 -4.75 11.76 -9.60
N TYR A 221 -4.64 11.76 -10.93
CA TYR A 221 -3.84 10.86 -11.76
C TYR A 221 -4.06 9.35 -11.48
N ALA A 222 -5.15 8.96 -10.83
CA ALA A 222 -5.44 7.55 -10.54
C ALA A 222 -5.68 6.71 -11.80
N GLU A 223 -5.87 7.33 -12.95
CA GLU A 223 -5.85 6.68 -14.27
C GLU A 223 -4.49 6.09 -14.65
N MET A 224 -3.39 6.56 -14.03
CA MET A 224 -2.01 6.17 -14.33
C MET A 224 -1.50 5.00 -13.47
N THR A 225 -2.34 4.35 -12.67
CA THR A 225 -1.92 3.31 -11.70
C THR A 225 -1.08 2.18 -12.28
N VAL A 226 -1.37 1.74 -13.52
CA VAL A 226 -0.54 0.73 -14.19
C VAL A 226 0.83 1.32 -14.56
N TRP A 227 0.88 2.55 -15.04
CA TRP A 227 2.12 3.26 -15.34
C TRP A 227 2.98 3.47 -14.10
N TRP A 228 2.38 3.80 -12.95
CA TRP A 228 3.10 3.89 -11.68
C TRP A 228 3.89 2.62 -11.39
N LEU A 229 3.28 1.44 -11.56
CA LEU A 229 3.98 0.16 -11.39
C LEU A 229 5.16 0.02 -12.36
N THR A 230 5.02 0.49 -13.60
CA THR A 230 6.11 0.43 -14.59
C THR A 230 7.27 1.36 -14.27
N TRP A 231 7.04 2.47 -13.55
CA TRP A 231 8.11 3.40 -13.16
C TRP A 231 9.07 2.76 -12.15
N TYR A 232 8.57 1.87 -11.28
CA TYR A 232 9.38 1.18 -10.28
C TYR A 232 9.86 -0.20 -10.71
N LEU A 233 9.04 -0.96 -11.45
CA LEU A 233 9.38 -2.33 -11.86
C LEU A 233 9.95 -2.42 -13.29
N GLY A 234 9.71 -1.41 -14.11
CA GLY A 234 9.83 -1.51 -15.56
C GLY A 234 8.61 -2.16 -16.20
N ALA A 235 8.28 -1.73 -17.42
CA ALA A 235 7.17 -2.30 -18.19
C ALA A 235 7.32 -3.82 -18.44
N PRO A 236 8.50 -4.38 -18.77
CA PRO A 236 8.64 -5.81 -19.01
C PRO A 236 8.33 -6.68 -17.79
N LEU A 237 8.86 -6.32 -16.61
CA LEU A 237 8.60 -7.08 -15.38
C LEU A 237 7.14 -6.93 -14.94
N THR A 238 6.56 -5.74 -15.08
CA THR A 238 5.13 -5.50 -14.80
C THR A 238 4.23 -6.39 -15.67
N ALA A 239 4.51 -6.46 -16.98
CA ALA A 239 3.78 -7.33 -17.91
C ALA A 239 3.96 -8.82 -17.57
N LEU A 240 5.17 -9.25 -17.21
CA LEU A 240 5.43 -10.61 -16.74
C LEU A 240 4.68 -10.92 -15.44
N GLY A 241 4.59 -9.97 -14.50
CA GLY A 241 3.82 -10.10 -13.28
C GLY A 241 2.33 -10.36 -13.55
N PHE A 242 1.70 -9.56 -14.43
CA PHE A 242 0.33 -9.82 -14.87
C PHE A 242 0.18 -11.13 -15.64
N GLY A 243 1.17 -11.51 -16.46
CA GLY A 243 1.23 -12.82 -17.09
C GLY A 243 1.27 -13.97 -16.07
N GLY A 244 2.00 -13.80 -14.98
CA GLY A 244 2.05 -14.75 -13.87
C GLY A 244 0.73 -14.88 -13.12
N PHE A 245 0.01 -13.77 -12.89
CA PHE A 245 -1.36 -13.81 -12.38
C PHE A 245 -2.29 -14.64 -13.28
N ILE A 246 -2.22 -14.44 -14.60
CA ILE A 246 -2.99 -15.23 -15.57
C ILE A 246 -2.63 -16.71 -15.48
N ALA A 247 -1.34 -17.03 -15.41
CA ALA A 247 -0.88 -18.41 -15.29
C ALA A 247 -1.35 -19.06 -13.99
N ALA A 248 -1.25 -18.35 -12.86
CA ALA A 248 -1.71 -18.80 -11.56
C ALA A 248 -3.24 -19.00 -11.53
N LEU A 249 -4.01 -18.08 -12.09
CA LEU A 249 -5.47 -18.18 -12.24
C LEU A 249 -5.87 -19.41 -13.04
N ARG A 250 -5.26 -19.62 -14.21
CA ARG A 250 -5.51 -20.81 -15.04
C ARG A 250 -5.14 -22.11 -14.32
N ARG A 251 -4.05 -22.13 -13.55
CA ARG A 251 -3.64 -23.31 -12.77
C ARG A 251 -4.60 -23.57 -11.61
N GLY A 252 -5.01 -22.54 -10.88
CA GLY A 252 -5.95 -22.64 -9.77
C GLY A 252 -7.31 -23.18 -10.22
N ILE A 253 -7.84 -22.66 -11.33
CA ILE A 253 -9.19 -23.01 -11.82
C ILE A 253 -9.15 -24.22 -12.76
N ALA A 254 -8.47 -24.12 -13.91
CA ALA A 254 -8.56 -25.14 -14.96
C ALA A 254 -7.83 -26.44 -14.59
N LYS A 255 -6.77 -26.37 -13.78
CA LYS A 255 -6.02 -27.53 -13.31
C LYS A 255 -6.38 -27.96 -11.88
N GLY A 256 -7.27 -27.23 -11.19
CA GLY A 256 -7.65 -27.51 -9.81
C GLY A 256 -6.48 -27.49 -8.82
N GLN A 257 -5.48 -26.63 -9.05
CA GLN A 257 -4.31 -26.55 -8.16
C GLN A 257 -4.62 -25.66 -6.97
N SER A 258 -5.19 -26.27 -5.94
CA SER A 258 -5.68 -25.60 -4.76
C SER A 258 -4.69 -24.70 -4.04
N ALA A 259 -3.47 -25.21 -3.84
CA ALA A 259 -2.40 -24.53 -3.15
C ALA A 259 -1.99 -23.18 -3.77
N ILE A 260 -2.40 -22.88 -5.01
CA ILE A 260 -2.12 -21.61 -5.68
C ILE A 260 -3.25 -20.59 -5.43
N ARG A 261 -4.48 -21.02 -5.13
CA ARG A 261 -5.64 -20.13 -5.03
C ARG A 261 -5.52 -19.12 -3.91
N LEU A 262 -5.07 -19.53 -2.72
CA LEU A 262 -4.90 -18.62 -1.58
C LEU A 262 -3.89 -17.48 -1.88
N PRO A 263 -2.61 -17.75 -2.20
CA PRO A 263 -1.66 -16.69 -2.50
C PRO A 263 -2.11 -15.87 -3.72
N LEU A 264 -2.70 -16.49 -4.75
CA LEU A 264 -3.29 -15.78 -5.88
C LEU A 264 -4.31 -14.74 -5.41
N LEU A 265 -5.32 -15.13 -4.61
CA LEU A 265 -6.37 -14.22 -4.15
C LEU A 265 -5.83 -13.11 -3.25
N VAL A 266 -4.91 -13.44 -2.34
CA VAL A 266 -4.30 -12.45 -1.42
C VAL A 266 -3.53 -11.37 -2.17
N PHE A 267 -2.85 -11.71 -3.27
CA PHE A 267 -2.19 -10.70 -4.11
C PHE A 267 -3.14 -10.02 -5.11
N LEU A 268 -4.07 -10.78 -5.70
CA LEU A 268 -4.91 -10.31 -6.80
C LEU A 268 -5.99 -9.32 -6.32
N VAL A 269 -6.62 -9.55 -5.17
CA VAL A 269 -7.70 -8.68 -4.65
C VAL A 269 -7.20 -7.24 -4.40
N PRO A 270 -6.10 -7.01 -3.66
CA PRO A 270 -5.54 -5.67 -3.52
C PRO A 270 -5.04 -5.08 -4.83
N THR A 271 -4.45 -5.91 -5.72
CA THR A 271 -3.99 -5.46 -7.05
C THR A 271 -5.14 -4.88 -7.85
N ILE A 272 -6.25 -5.61 -8.01
CA ILE A 272 -7.42 -5.13 -8.75
C ILE A 272 -7.98 -3.85 -8.11
N THR A 273 -8.10 -3.84 -6.78
CA THR A 273 -8.68 -2.72 -6.05
C THR A 273 -7.88 -1.43 -6.25
N TYR A 274 -6.55 -1.48 -6.10
CA TYR A 274 -5.71 -0.30 -6.25
C TYR A 274 -5.46 0.11 -7.69
N LEU A 275 -5.47 -0.83 -8.64
CA LEU A 275 -5.43 -0.45 -10.05
C LEU A 275 -6.66 0.38 -10.44
N VAL A 276 -7.84 0.03 -9.93
CA VAL A 276 -9.08 0.76 -10.24
C VAL A 276 -9.20 2.05 -9.41
N LYS A 277 -9.08 1.96 -8.09
CA LYS A 277 -9.31 3.09 -7.18
C LYS A 277 -8.29 3.06 -6.03
N PRO A 278 -7.09 3.61 -6.24
CA PRO A 278 -6.05 3.62 -5.22
C PRO A 278 -6.38 4.55 -4.06
N SER A 279 -7.25 5.55 -4.23
CA SER A 279 -7.67 6.52 -3.19
C SER A 279 -6.48 7.15 -2.45
N VAL A 280 -5.49 7.62 -3.21
CA VAL A 280 -4.25 8.23 -2.71
C VAL A 280 -3.91 9.45 -3.57
N ASN A 281 -3.15 10.40 -3.01
CA ASN A 281 -2.55 11.49 -3.79
C ASN A 281 -1.48 10.92 -4.72
N ALA A 282 -1.37 11.49 -5.91
CA ALA A 282 -0.51 10.98 -6.97
C ALA A 282 0.98 11.36 -6.88
N ASP A 283 1.38 12.09 -5.83
CA ASP A 283 2.79 12.23 -5.48
C ASP A 283 3.41 10.82 -5.41
N GLN A 284 4.33 10.51 -6.34
CA GLN A 284 4.65 9.13 -6.65
C GLN A 284 5.20 8.33 -5.50
N ILE A 285 6.09 8.91 -4.68
CA ILE A 285 6.60 8.16 -3.54
C ILE A 285 5.46 7.81 -2.58
N TRP A 286 4.52 8.74 -2.34
CA TRP A 286 3.35 8.52 -1.50
C TRP A 286 2.30 7.60 -2.13
N ALA A 287 2.14 7.67 -3.45
CA ALA A 287 1.18 6.88 -4.21
C ALA A 287 1.59 5.39 -4.22
N ILE A 288 2.86 5.11 -4.55
CA ILE A 288 3.36 3.73 -4.66
C ILE A 288 3.32 2.99 -3.31
N ARG A 289 3.33 3.75 -2.21
CA ARG A 289 3.18 3.25 -0.84
C ARG A 289 2.07 2.20 -0.68
N ARG A 290 0.91 2.43 -1.29
CA ARG A 290 -0.24 1.50 -1.19
C ARG A 290 0.03 0.17 -1.88
N PHE A 291 0.88 0.16 -2.90
CA PHE A 291 1.24 -1.01 -3.68
C PHE A 291 2.39 -1.80 -3.06
N THR A 292 3.25 -1.14 -2.27
CA THR A 292 4.43 -1.73 -1.63
C THR A 292 4.17 -3.02 -0.83
N PRO A 293 3.21 -3.11 0.10
CA PRO A 293 3.14 -4.26 1.00
C PRO A 293 2.64 -5.55 0.33
N ILE A 294 1.85 -5.45 -0.75
CA ILE A 294 1.16 -6.62 -1.34
C ILE A 294 1.27 -6.65 -2.87
N VAL A 295 0.96 -5.55 -3.56
CA VAL A 295 0.87 -5.55 -5.03
C VAL A 295 2.25 -5.71 -5.68
N LEU A 296 3.26 -4.95 -5.25
CA LEU A 296 4.62 -5.06 -5.78
C LEU A 296 5.22 -6.46 -5.51
N PRO A 297 5.18 -7.01 -4.27
CA PRO A 297 5.55 -8.40 -4.01
C PRO A 297 4.81 -9.40 -4.89
N GLY A 298 3.49 -9.24 -5.03
CA GLY A 298 2.66 -10.10 -5.86
C GLY A 298 3.13 -10.10 -7.31
N LEU A 299 3.36 -8.94 -7.91
CA LEU A 299 3.84 -8.82 -9.29
C LEU A 299 5.24 -9.41 -9.48
N VAL A 300 6.17 -9.13 -8.57
CA VAL A 300 7.53 -9.67 -8.62
C VAL A 300 7.51 -11.20 -8.49
N LEU A 301 6.79 -11.74 -7.50
CA LEU A 301 6.68 -13.19 -7.27
C LEU A 301 5.97 -13.90 -8.43
N MET A 302 4.92 -13.32 -9.00
CA MET A 302 4.21 -13.89 -10.15
C MET A 302 5.06 -13.82 -11.43
N GLY A 303 5.79 -12.74 -11.64
CA GLY A 303 6.68 -12.56 -12.79
C GLY A 303 7.86 -13.53 -12.76
N LEU A 304 8.62 -13.54 -11.66
CA LEU A 304 9.77 -14.44 -11.50
C LEU A 304 9.32 -15.90 -11.34
N GLY A 305 8.17 -16.15 -10.72
CA GLY A 305 7.58 -17.49 -10.66
C GLY A 305 7.22 -18.05 -12.04
N THR A 306 6.83 -17.18 -12.98
CA THR A 306 6.63 -17.56 -14.38
C THR A 306 7.94 -17.94 -15.06
N ALA A 307 8.99 -17.13 -14.87
CA ALA A 307 10.32 -17.46 -15.38
C ALA A 307 10.87 -18.77 -14.79
N ALA A 308 10.72 -18.96 -13.47
CA ALA A 308 11.09 -20.18 -12.75
C ALA A 308 10.34 -21.41 -13.29
N TYR A 309 9.04 -21.25 -13.58
CA TYR A 309 8.24 -22.31 -14.18
C TYR A 309 8.81 -22.75 -15.53
N PHE A 310 9.10 -21.82 -16.44
CA PHE A 310 9.71 -22.17 -17.73
C PHE A 310 11.12 -22.76 -17.58
N TYR A 311 11.90 -22.25 -16.63
CA TYR A 311 13.23 -22.78 -16.31
C TYR A 311 13.17 -24.26 -15.89
N SER A 312 12.22 -24.61 -15.01
CA SER A 312 12.03 -25.97 -14.47
C SER A 312 11.46 -26.96 -15.48
N ARG A 313 10.58 -26.50 -16.38
CA ARG A 313 9.77 -27.38 -17.23
C ARG A 313 10.51 -27.87 -18.47
N HIS A 314 11.52 -27.13 -18.88
CA HIS A 314 12.36 -27.54 -19.98
C HIS A 314 13.55 -28.35 -19.45
N GLN A 315 13.63 -29.62 -19.86
CA GLN A 315 14.92 -30.35 -19.96
C GLN A 315 15.85 -29.72 -21.01
N ALA A 316 15.54 -28.53 -21.49
CA ALA A 316 16.29 -27.85 -22.52
C ALA A 316 17.74 -27.66 -22.07
N GLY A 317 18.64 -27.92 -23.01
CA GLY A 317 20.08 -27.81 -22.80
C GLY A 317 20.47 -26.45 -22.21
N SER A 318 21.68 -26.41 -21.66
CA SER A 318 22.23 -25.26 -20.91
C SER A 318 22.03 -23.89 -21.57
N ARG A 319 21.94 -23.81 -22.91
CA ARG A 319 21.67 -22.57 -23.66
C ARG A 319 20.33 -21.92 -23.33
N ILE A 320 19.22 -22.66 -23.32
CA ILE A 320 17.88 -22.09 -23.06
C ILE A 320 17.78 -21.64 -21.60
N ARG A 321 18.34 -22.40 -20.66
CA ARG A 321 18.41 -22.01 -19.25
C ARG A 321 19.21 -20.72 -19.06
N LYS A 322 20.37 -20.59 -19.71
CA LYS A 322 21.15 -19.35 -19.72
C LYS A 322 20.36 -18.18 -20.30
N LEU A 323 19.60 -18.40 -21.38
CA LEU A 323 18.74 -17.37 -21.98
C LEU A 323 17.63 -16.92 -21.02
N ILE A 324 16.94 -17.85 -20.34
CA ILE A 324 15.90 -17.50 -19.35
C ILE A 324 16.48 -16.67 -18.21
N VAL A 325 17.65 -17.05 -17.70
CA VAL A 325 18.35 -16.27 -16.65
C VAL A 325 18.75 -14.90 -17.17
N ALA A 326 19.34 -14.80 -18.37
CA ALA A 326 19.72 -13.53 -18.98
C ALA A 326 18.51 -12.61 -19.21
N LEU A 327 17.39 -13.15 -19.71
CA LEU A 327 16.15 -12.40 -19.87
C LEU A 327 15.58 -11.95 -18.53
N THR A 328 15.60 -12.81 -17.51
CA THR A 328 15.14 -12.45 -16.15
C THR A 328 15.98 -11.30 -15.58
N LEU A 329 17.30 -11.36 -15.73
CA LEU A 329 18.18 -10.26 -15.32
C LEU A 329 17.84 -8.99 -16.10
N ALA A 330 17.71 -9.08 -17.43
CA ALA A 330 17.41 -7.94 -18.28
C ALA A 330 16.07 -7.26 -17.92
N VAL A 331 15.00 -8.03 -17.67
CA VAL A 331 13.71 -7.44 -17.26
C VAL A 331 13.72 -6.88 -15.83
N SER A 332 14.68 -7.29 -15.00
CA SER A 332 14.83 -6.80 -13.62
C SER A 332 15.73 -5.56 -13.52
N LEU A 333 16.54 -5.26 -14.56
CA LEU A 333 17.42 -4.10 -14.59
C LEU A 333 16.72 -2.75 -14.32
N PRO A 334 15.51 -2.47 -14.84
CA PRO A 334 14.83 -1.20 -14.56
C PRO A 334 14.65 -0.93 -13.07
N VAL A 335 14.41 -1.96 -12.25
CA VAL A 335 14.28 -1.82 -10.79
C VAL A 335 15.54 -1.22 -10.19
N VAL A 336 16.70 -1.71 -10.61
CA VAL A 336 18.00 -1.25 -10.12
C VAL A 336 18.29 0.17 -10.63
N PHE A 337 18.02 0.45 -11.91
CA PHE A 337 18.25 1.76 -12.49
C PHE A 337 17.38 2.86 -11.85
N THR A 338 16.09 2.60 -11.61
CA THR A 338 15.21 3.55 -10.92
C THR A 338 15.69 3.81 -9.48
N SER A 339 16.28 2.81 -8.83
CA SER A 339 16.65 2.91 -7.41
C SER A 339 18.05 3.48 -7.19
N ALA A 340 18.96 3.30 -8.15
CA ALA A 340 20.38 3.64 -8.01
C ALA A 340 20.66 5.10 -7.59
N PRO A 341 19.99 6.13 -8.12
CA PRO A 341 20.28 7.52 -7.76
C PRO A 341 20.02 7.84 -6.29
N LEU A 342 19.04 7.15 -5.68
CA LEU A 342 18.52 7.50 -4.35
C LEU A 342 18.91 6.51 -3.24
N ILE A 343 19.55 5.38 -3.58
CA ILE A 343 19.97 4.37 -2.60
C ILE A 343 20.84 4.96 -1.49
N ALA A 344 21.79 5.82 -1.84
CA ALA A 344 22.75 6.37 -0.87
C ALA A 344 22.25 7.65 -0.18
N VAL A 345 21.09 8.18 -0.59
CA VAL A 345 20.61 9.46 -0.09
C VAL A 345 19.92 9.27 1.26
N ALA A 346 20.35 10.06 2.24
CA ALA A 346 19.70 10.14 3.55
C ALA A 346 18.39 10.93 3.41
N ASP A 347 17.31 10.41 3.99
CA ASP A 347 16.06 11.16 4.05
C ASP A 347 16.15 12.18 5.20
N ARG A 348 15.97 13.46 4.88
CA ARG A 348 15.92 14.59 5.84
C ARG A 348 17.16 14.74 6.74
N PRO A 349 18.38 14.79 6.19
CA PRO A 349 19.58 15.01 6.99
C PRO A 349 19.49 16.34 7.75
N GLY A 350 19.99 16.35 9.00
CA GLY A 350 20.12 17.57 9.81
C GLY A 350 18.82 18.13 10.42
N VAL A 351 17.66 17.51 10.19
CA VAL A 351 16.38 17.95 10.79
C VAL A 351 16.41 17.83 12.32
N GLU A 352 17.09 16.81 12.86
CA GLU A 352 17.28 16.65 14.31
C GLU A 352 17.92 17.88 14.95
N THR A 353 19.04 18.35 14.39
CA THR A 353 19.75 19.54 14.89
C THR A 353 18.90 20.80 14.78
N GLN A 354 18.10 20.93 13.73
CA GLN A 354 17.20 22.07 13.55
C GLN A 354 16.10 22.09 14.62
N PHE A 355 15.50 20.94 14.92
CA PHE A 355 14.54 20.86 16.02
C PHE A 355 15.18 21.04 17.39
N ALA A 356 16.39 20.54 17.63
CA ALA A 356 17.13 20.80 18.87
C ALA A 356 17.32 22.32 19.08
N ASN A 357 17.77 23.03 18.03
CA ASN A 357 17.89 24.49 18.07
C ASN A 357 16.54 25.19 18.29
N LEU A 358 15.45 24.68 17.68
CA LEU A 358 14.12 25.22 17.91
C LEU A 358 13.68 25.02 19.38
N CYS A 359 13.90 23.84 19.96
CA CYS A 359 13.61 23.56 21.36
C CYS A 359 14.43 24.45 22.31
N ASP A 360 15.73 24.64 22.05
CA ASP A 360 16.59 25.50 22.86
C ASP A 360 16.11 26.96 22.85
N ASN A 361 15.66 27.46 21.69
CA ASN A 361 15.12 28.81 21.55
C ASN A 361 13.72 28.98 22.18
N LEU A 362 12.95 27.89 22.31
CA LEU A 362 11.67 27.92 23.02
C LEU A 362 11.85 28.06 24.55
N GLY A 363 13.04 27.75 25.07
CA GLY A 363 13.39 27.92 26.47
C GLY A 363 12.45 27.14 27.40
N ASP A 364 11.92 27.83 28.41
CA ASP A 364 11.05 27.22 29.45
C ASP A 364 9.58 27.05 29.03
N ALA A 365 9.24 27.26 27.75
CA ALA A 365 7.85 27.11 27.29
C ALA A 365 7.36 25.68 27.52
N GLN A 366 6.24 25.51 28.23
CA GLN A 366 5.65 24.19 28.50
C GLN A 366 4.45 23.90 27.60
N SER A 367 3.86 24.95 27.02
CA SER A 367 2.68 24.89 26.18
C SER A 367 2.88 25.71 24.90
N ILE A 368 2.56 25.09 23.76
CA ILE A 368 2.68 25.71 22.44
C ILE A 368 1.38 25.56 21.67
N VAL A 369 0.91 26.67 21.10
CA VAL A 369 -0.19 26.68 20.14
C VAL A 369 0.37 26.79 18.72
N LEU A 370 0.04 25.81 17.90
CA LEU A 370 0.36 25.80 16.47
C LEU A 370 -0.80 26.42 15.70
N VAL A 371 -0.54 27.54 15.04
CA VAL A 371 -1.53 28.32 14.30
C VAL A 371 -1.21 28.24 12.83
N ASN A 372 -2.20 27.95 12.00
CA ASN A 372 -1.98 27.85 10.56
C ASN A 372 -2.92 28.78 9.81
N ASP A 373 -2.40 29.37 8.73
CA ASP A 373 -3.17 30.17 7.77
C ASP A 373 -4.27 29.31 7.12
N VAL A 374 -3.89 28.09 6.71
CA VAL A 374 -4.73 27.22 5.89
C VAL A 374 -5.34 26.10 6.76
N PRO A 375 -6.67 26.05 6.96
CA PRO A 375 -7.32 25.02 7.79
C PRO A 375 -7.03 23.58 7.32
N GLU A 376 -6.76 23.41 6.03
CA GLU A 376 -6.52 22.13 5.38
C GLU A 376 -5.10 21.56 5.59
N ARG A 377 -4.14 22.39 6.07
CA ARG A 377 -2.74 22.00 6.29
C ARG A 377 -2.26 22.26 7.72
N PRO A 378 -2.94 21.76 8.75
CA PRO A 378 -2.63 22.14 10.12
C PRO A 378 -1.16 21.84 10.44
N LEU A 379 -0.41 22.89 10.79
CA LEU A 379 0.99 22.80 11.26
C LEU A 379 1.15 21.73 12.35
N SER A 380 0.12 21.52 13.17
CA SER A 380 0.06 20.48 14.19
C SER A 380 0.21 19.05 13.66
N GLY A 381 -0.22 18.75 12.43
CA GLY A 381 0.01 17.45 11.81
C GLY A 381 1.45 17.26 11.32
N LEU A 382 2.16 18.35 11.03
CA LEU A 382 3.49 18.31 10.43
C LEU A 382 4.62 18.34 11.47
N ILE A 383 4.57 19.30 12.39
CA ILE A 383 5.63 19.55 13.38
C ILE A 383 5.19 19.24 14.81
N GLY A 384 3.90 19.00 15.06
CA GLY A 384 3.37 18.72 16.39
C GLY A 384 3.99 17.47 17.04
N PRO A 385 3.92 16.27 16.42
CA PRO A 385 4.51 15.06 17.02
C PRO A 385 6.02 15.20 17.30
N PRO A 386 6.86 15.72 16.36
CA PRO A 386 8.27 16.00 16.64
C PRO A 386 8.49 16.94 17.83
N LEU A 387 7.80 18.09 17.88
CA LEU A 387 7.95 19.06 18.97
C LEU A 387 7.56 18.45 20.32
N ARG A 388 6.48 17.66 20.38
CA ARG A 388 6.06 16.99 21.62
C ARG A 388 7.09 15.95 22.06
N ALA A 389 7.63 15.18 21.12
CA ALA A 389 8.57 14.11 21.41
C ALA A 389 9.97 14.62 21.79
N TRP A 390 10.45 15.69 21.14
CA TRP A 390 11.80 16.23 21.34
C TRP A 390 11.87 17.38 22.34
N CYS A 391 10.96 18.35 22.27
CA CYS A 391 10.96 19.47 23.22
C CYS A 391 10.20 19.15 24.52
N GLY A 392 9.42 18.06 24.57
CA GLY A 392 8.66 17.69 25.77
C GLY A 392 7.48 18.62 26.10
N VAL A 393 7.05 19.44 25.14
CA VAL A 393 6.02 20.46 25.32
C VAL A 393 4.61 19.96 25.01
N SER A 394 3.61 20.54 25.67
CA SER A 394 2.20 20.31 25.36
C SER A 394 1.80 21.13 24.14
N ILE A 395 1.12 20.50 23.18
CA ILE A 395 0.82 21.12 21.88
C ILE A 395 -0.66 21.07 21.60
N ALA A 396 -1.20 22.20 21.16
CA ALA A 396 -2.54 22.30 20.59
C ALA A 396 -2.48 22.96 19.20
N GLY A 397 -3.27 22.45 18.25
CA GLY A 397 -3.55 23.16 17.01
C GLY A 397 -4.75 24.07 17.21
N ALA A 398 -4.70 25.31 16.72
CA ALA A 398 -5.80 26.26 16.82
C ALA A 398 -6.01 27.02 15.52
N SER A 399 -7.24 27.50 15.30
CA SER A 399 -7.48 28.51 14.26
C SER A 399 -6.86 29.84 14.71
N PRO A 400 -6.54 30.75 13.75
CA PRO A 400 -6.03 32.08 14.09
C PRO A 400 -6.87 32.85 15.11
N GLU A 401 -8.20 32.70 15.01
CA GLU A 401 -9.17 33.35 15.90
C GLU A 401 -9.08 32.86 17.35
N LEU A 402 -8.80 31.57 17.54
CA LEU A 402 -8.71 30.92 18.84
C LEU A 402 -7.30 31.04 19.45
N ALA A 403 -6.27 31.24 18.63
CA ALA A 403 -4.88 31.26 19.06
C ALA A 403 -4.59 32.22 20.23
N GLY A 404 -5.08 33.46 20.14
CA GLY A 404 -4.89 34.48 21.17
C GLY A 404 -5.65 34.21 22.49
N THR A 405 -6.58 33.26 22.50
CA THR A 405 -7.41 32.95 23.68
C THR A 405 -6.89 31.78 24.50
N LEU A 406 -5.98 30.98 23.95
CA LEU A 406 -5.57 29.69 24.53
C LEU A 406 -4.50 29.80 25.63
N GLY A 407 -3.99 31.01 25.92
CA GLY A 407 -3.11 31.26 27.08
C GLY A 407 -1.83 30.40 27.10
N ALA A 408 -1.30 30.03 25.93
CA ALA A 408 -0.08 29.22 25.83
C ALA A 408 1.18 30.08 25.98
N ASP A 409 2.27 29.44 26.41
CA ASP A 409 3.56 30.11 26.63
C ASP A 409 4.15 30.63 25.31
N ALA A 410 3.97 29.89 24.22
CA ALA A 410 4.40 30.28 22.88
C ALA A 410 3.35 29.94 21.80
N VAL A 411 3.39 30.72 20.72
CA VAL A 411 2.61 30.54 19.50
C VAL A 411 3.58 30.34 18.34
N ILE A 412 3.42 29.25 17.59
CA ILE A 412 4.17 29.00 16.36
C ILE A 412 3.21 29.05 15.18
N ALA A 413 3.53 29.86 14.17
CA ALA A 413 2.68 30.05 13.01
C ALA A 413 3.41 29.95 11.66
N SER A 414 2.65 29.73 10.59
CA SER A 414 3.13 29.69 9.21
C SER A 414 3.37 31.08 8.60
N SER A 415 2.87 32.13 9.25
CA SER A 415 2.99 33.53 8.83
C SER A 415 3.15 34.41 10.08
N PRO A 416 3.95 35.49 10.03
CA PRO A 416 4.13 36.40 11.15
C PRO A 416 2.83 37.12 11.53
N ASP A 417 1.91 37.32 10.57
CA ASP A 417 0.63 38.02 10.78
C ASP A 417 -0.33 37.24 11.70
N LEU A 418 -0.07 35.95 11.88
CA LEU A 418 -0.88 35.06 12.72
C LEU A 418 -0.43 35.04 14.18
N ILE A 419 0.62 35.79 14.52
CA ILE A 419 1.17 35.84 15.87
C ILE A 419 0.66 37.09 16.59
N PRO A 420 -0.17 36.93 17.64
CA PRO A 420 -0.62 38.07 18.43
C PRO A 420 0.57 38.80 19.05
N GLY A 421 0.71 40.10 18.76
CA GLY A 421 1.84 40.91 19.25
C GLY A 421 3.12 40.84 18.40
N GLY A 422 3.12 40.06 17.31
CA GLY A 422 4.23 39.93 16.37
C GLY A 422 5.21 38.80 16.72
N ALA A 423 5.95 38.33 15.71
CA ALA A 423 6.95 37.28 15.88
C ALA A 423 8.18 37.79 16.64
N ASN A 424 8.65 37.03 17.63
CA ASN A 424 9.92 37.27 18.31
C ASN A 424 11.10 36.83 17.45
N PHE A 425 10.97 35.68 16.78
CA PHE A 425 11.97 35.15 15.84
C PHE A 425 11.31 34.29 14.76
N SER A 426 12.02 34.07 13.65
CA SER A 426 11.69 33.04 12.68
C SER A 426 12.70 31.90 12.72
N HIS A 427 12.24 30.70 12.39
CA HIS A 427 13.03 29.48 12.34
C HIS A 427 12.69 28.74 11.07
N ILE A 428 13.69 28.46 10.24
CA ILE A 428 13.48 27.75 8.97
C ILE A 428 13.83 26.28 9.19
N LEU A 429 12.83 25.42 9.06
CA LEU A 429 13.03 23.98 8.94
C LEU A 429 13.27 23.65 7.47
N GLN A 430 14.48 23.19 7.15
CA GLN A 430 14.86 22.70 5.84
C GLN A 430 15.16 21.21 5.90
N ALA A 431 14.58 20.46 4.98
CA ALA A 431 14.85 19.04 4.83
C ALA A 431 15.07 18.72 3.37
N GLU A 432 16.15 18.02 3.08
CA GLU A 432 16.29 17.32 1.80
C GLU A 432 15.36 16.11 1.83
N ALA A 433 14.42 16.06 0.90
CA ALA A 433 13.47 14.97 0.74
C ALA A 433 13.52 14.47 -0.70
N TRP A 434 13.06 13.25 -0.93
CA TRP A 434 12.89 12.78 -2.30
C TRP A 434 11.85 13.65 -3.01
N GLU A 435 12.08 13.92 -4.29
CA GLU A 435 11.19 14.76 -5.07
C GLU A 435 9.76 14.21 -5.10
N ALA A 436 8.78 15.11 -5.00
CA ALA A 436 7.42 14.78 -5.41
C ALA A 436 7.32 14.87 -6.93
N SER A 437 6.84 13.80 -7.55
CA SER A 437 6.60 13.75 -8.99
C SER A 437 5.20 13.22 -9.33
N LEU A 438 4.67 13.63 -10.49
CA LEU A 438 3.44 13.09 -11.11
C LEU A 438 3.71 12.31 -12.40
N THR A 439 4.92 12.41 -12.96
CA THR A 439 5.26 11.89 -14.30
C THR A 439 6.29 10.76 -14.29
N GLY A 440 6.91 10.47 -13.14
CA GLY A 440 7.88 9.39 -13.01
C GLY A 440 8.14 8.98 -11.56
N ALA A 441 8.86 7.88 -11.36
CA ALA A 441 9.43 7.61 -10.05
C ALA A 441 10.47 8.69 -9.70
N PRO A 442 10.62 9.04 -8.41
CA PRO A 442 11.63 10.01 -7.99
C PRO A 442 13.02 9.62 -8.50
N ASP A 443 13.74 10.54 -9.14
CA ASP A 443 15.12 10.35 -9.59
C ASP A 443 16.11 11.32 -8.94
N ALA A 444 15.61 12.33 -8.24
CA ALA A 444 16.38 13.33 -7.50
C ALA A 444 15.81 13.62 -6.10
N THR A 445 16.55 14.44 -5.36
CA THR A 445 16.08 15.06 -4.12
C THR A 445 15.76 16.53 -4.32
N GLU A 446 14.89 17.04 -3.47
CA GLU A 446 14.53 18.45 -3.40
C GLU A 446 14.66 18.96 -1.97
N ILE A 447 15.06 20.23 -1.83
CA ILE A 447 15.04 20.91 -0.54
C ILE A 447 13.62 21.41 -0.31
N ARG A 448 12.99 20.91 0.77
CA ARG A 448 11.72 21.43 1.27
C ARG A 448 12.01 22.29 2.48
N SER A 449 11.58 23.54 2.43
CA SER A 449 11.71 24.48 3.54
C SER A 449 10.33 24.90 4.05
N ILE A 450 10.24 25.08 5.35
CA ILE A 450 9.09 25.67 6.02
C ILE A 450 9.64 26.70 6.98
N GLU A 451 9.23 27.93 6.78
CA GLU A 451 9.52 29.00 7.73
C GLU A 451 8.44 28.99 8.81
N LEU A 452 8.90 28.93 10.05
CA LEU A 452 8.09 29.00 11.25
C LEU A 452 8.34 30.34 11.91
N TYR A 453 7.28 30.99 12.33
CA TYR A 453 7.35 32.22 13.11
C TYR A 453 6.96 31.88 14.54
N VAL A 454 7.72 32.37 15.52
CA VAL A 454 7.49 32.08 16.94
C VAL A 454 7.27 33.37 17.71
N GLY A 455 6.18 33.42 18.47
CA GLY A 455 5.88 34.50 19.40
C GLY A 455 5.69 33.97 20.81
N PHE A 456 6.16 34.71 21.80
CA PHE A 456 5.94 34.38 23.21
C PHE A 456 4.81 35.22 23.79
N ALA A 457 4.03 34.64 24.70
CA ALA A 457 3.10 35.44 25.48
C ALA A 457 3.87 36.49 26.31
N ALA A 458 3.37 37.72 26.36
CA ALA A 458 3.86 38.71 27.30
C ALA A 458 3.56 38.18 28.72
N ARG A 459 4.63 37.88 29.48
CA ARG A 459 4.52 37.45 30.88
C ARG A 459 3.98 38.55 31.78
#